data_AF-X0TDP5-F1
#
_entry.id   AF-X0TDP5-F1
#
_cell.length_a   1.000
_cell.length_b   1.000
_cell.length_c   1.000
_cell.angle_alpha   90.00
_cell.angle_beta   90.00
_cell.angle_gamma   90.00
#
_symmetry.space_group_name_H-M   'P 1'
#
loop_
_entity.id
_entity.type
_entity.pdbx_description
1 polymer ?
#
loop_
_entity_poly.entity_id
_entity_poly.type
_entity_poly.pdbx_seq_one_letter_code
_entity_poly.pdbx_strand_id
1 'polypeptide(L)'
;EGALFIIAKELGVDVKSENKDFLKDIEIKISDITHNMKNIMLFGRIKDIYNVNKFKKKDGSDGYVGAFLLHDKSGDVRIVLWDEQVSIFNEPEFKNNELVKIVNGNAKKGKFGGTEIHIGRFGKLILSPDDVDYKNYPKIKVELIKIRDINLNLKSVSIEGKVIQIFPLKEFERKNGELGKVRSLTLLDSTGSVRIAFWNNDTDKLNGIDSGDIISISNLTPKLSTLDSRTVDLNSSRSSKIEKKSKKLELDGDSIKNIKELQNRLGVVSFEGIITSIDNIKNISLKSGENVNLLGFTVSDDSDGIRGTLWGEQAEEFSKILSDGQGIVLSNVLIKYSSFSNRNEISLMNDSTLELKDLELKNLKSIIPVKRDLNTNFSGNYSKIGNINSPGIVEVKGFIAKDLTKITTYEGCTNCFKKVENCSCGKGDETKVRMIINLIVDDGTGTLRTTLIGDIAEKFI
;
A
#
# COMPACT_ATOMS: atom_id res chain seq x y z
N GLU A 1 -16.84 38.96 6.63
CA GLU A 1 -18.09 39.75 6.70
C GLU A 1 -19.33 38.89 6.93
N GLY A 2 -19.50 37.74 6.27
CA GLY A 2 -20.70 36.90 6.45
C GLY A 2 -20.94 36.32 7.85
N ALA A 3 -19.89 35.87 8.55
CA ALA A 3 -20.01 35.39 9.93
C ALA A 3 -20.54 36.46 10.90
N LEU A 4 -20.11 37.71 10.76
CA LEU A 4 -20.55 38.84 11.58
C LEU A 4 -22.04 39.14 11.37
N PHE A 5 -22.50 39.04 10.12
CA PHE A 5 -23.90 39.26 9.77
C PHE A 5 -24.84 38.18 10.32
N ILE A 6 -24.45 36.91 10.28
CA ILE A 6 -25.25 35.82 10.89
C ILE A 6 -25.40 36.04 12.39
N ILE A 7 -24.32 36.42 13.08
CA ILE A 7 -24.35 36.74 14.50
C ILE A 7 -25.28 37.94 14.77
N ALA A 8 -25.19 39.01 13.97
CA ALA A 8 -26.07 40.18 14.09
C ALA A 8 -27.56 39.81 13.95
N LYS A 9 -27.89 38.95 12.97
CA LYS A 9 -29.26 38.45 12.77
C LYS A 9 -29.74 37.57 13.92
N GLU A 10 -28.88 36.73 14.48
CA GLU A 10 -29.21 35.89 15.64
C GLU A 10 -29.43 36.72 16.92
N LEU A 11 -28.72 37.84 17.07
CA LEU A 11 -28.88 38.80 18.15
C LEU A 11 -30.06 39.77 17.96
N GLY A 12 -30.84 39.61 16.88
CA GLY A 12 -32.02 40.45 16.61
C GLY A 12 -31.69 41.88 16.18
N VAL A 13 -30.45 42.14 15.74
CA VAL A 13 -30.04 43.46 15.24
C VAL A 13 -30.70 43.69 13.88
N ASP A 14 -31.44 44.79 13.74
CA ASP A 14 -32.16 45.12 12.52
C ASP A 14 -31.21 45.74 11.47
N VAL A 15 -30.67 44.89 10.58
CA VAL A 15 -29.74 45.30 9.51
C VAL A 15 -30.48 45.82 8.26
N LYS A 16 -31.79 46.09 8.37
CA LYS A 16 -32.69 46.29 7.21
C LYS A 16 -32.68 47.69 6.57
N SER A 17 -32.08 48.71 7.18
CA SER A 17 -32.36 50.09 6.78
C SER A 17 -31.64 50.58 5.52
N GLU A 18 -30.52 50.00 5.09
CA GLU A 18 -29.76 50.61 3.97
C GLU A 18 -29.43 49.70 2.78
N ASN A 19 -29.67 48.39 2.85
CA ASN A 19 -29.13 47.49 1.82
C ASN A 19 -29.98 46.23 1.62
N LYS A 20 -31.18 46.37 1.04
CA LYS A 20 -32.08 45.25 0.73
C LYS A 20 -31.48 44.24 -0.26
N ASP A 21 -30.53 44.65 -1.10
CA ASP A 21 -29.83 43.75 -2.02
C ASP A 21 -28.79 42.86 -1.31
N PHE A 22 -28.32 43.24 -0.11
CA PHE A 22 -27.46 42.42 0.75
C PHE A 22 -28.25 41.42 1.62
N LEU A 23 -29.59 41.47 1.62
CA LEU A 23 -30.44 40.55 2.38
C LEU A 23 -30.59 39.17 1.72
N LYS A 24 -30.23 39.04 0.44
CA LYS A 24 -30.19 37.76 -0.26
C LYS A 24 -28.78 37.20 -0.16
N ASP A 25 -28.67 36.07 0.53
CA ASP A 25 -27.62 35.09 0.29
C ASP A 25 -26.18 35.53 0.59
N ILE A 26 -25.91 35.95 1.84
CA ILE A 26 -24.53 36.07 2.31
C ILE A 26 -23.94 34.67 2.48
N GLU A 27 -23.19 34.25 1.47
CA GLU A 27 -22.34 33.07 1.50
C GLU A 27 -21.28 33.19 2.60
N ILE A 28 -21.07 32.10 3.33
CA ILE A 28 -20.00 31.98 4.32
C ILE A 28 -18.95 30.98 3.82
N LYS A 29 -17.68 31.33 4.00
CA LYS A 29 -16.56 30.40 3.80
C LYS A 29 -16.57 29.33 4.87
N ILE A 30 -16.28 28.09 4.51
CA ILE A 30 -16.15 26.97 5.45
C ILE A 30 -15.23 27.29 6.63
N SER A 31 -14.10 27.96 6.41
CA SER A 31 -13.14 28.33 7.47
C SER A 31 -13.73 29.23 8.56
N ASP A 32 -14.77 29.98 8.23
CA ASP A 32 -15.36 31.00 9.11
C ASP A 32 -16.52 30.43 9.95
N ILE A 33 -16.86 29.15 9.76
CA ILE A 33 -17.98 28.51 10.45
C ILE A 33 -17.56 28.07 11.86
N THR A 34 -18.22 28.63 12.86
CA THR A 34 -18.11 28.18 14.25
C THR A 34 -19.34 27.37 14.68
N HIS A 35 -19.21 26.67 15.80
CA HIS A 35 -20.35 25.94 16.38
C HIS A 35 -21.54 26.87 16.63
N ASN A 36 -22.75 26.32 16.56
CA ASN A 36 -24.03 26.99 16.83
C ASN A 36 -24.48 28.07 15.83
N MET A 37 -23.68 28.40 14.82
CA MET A 37 -24.15 29.26 13.72
C MET A 37 -25.36 28.63 13.02
N LYS A 38 -26.37 29.44 12.69
CA LYS A 38 -27.61 29.00 12.03
C LYS A 38 -27.82 29.77 10.73
N ASN A 39 -28.77 29.31 9.91
CA ASN A 39 -29.12 29.93 8.63
C ASN A 39 -27.93 30.07 7.66
N ILE A 40 -27.01 29.09 7.70
CA ILE A 40 -25.78 29.13 6.91
C ILE A 40 -26.11 28.78 5.46
N MET A 41 -25.59 29.58 4.54
CA MET A 41 -25.56 29.28 3.12
C MET A 41 -24.13 28.94 2.70
N LEU A 42 -23.95 27.80 2.04
CA LEU A 42 -22.65 27.33 1.54
C LEU A 42 -22.76 26.89 0.09
N PHE A 43 -21.70 27.15 -0.65
CA PHE A 43 -21.46 26.54 -1.95
C PHE A 43 -20.18 25.73 -1.89
N GLY A 44 -20.15 24.59 -2.55
CA GLY A 44 -18.94 23.78 -2.60
C GLY A 44 -19.11 22.53 -3.43
N ARG A 45 -17.97 21.89 -3.71
CA ARG A 45 -17.93 20.63 -4.45
C ARG A 45 -18.05 19.48 -3.47
N ILE A 46 -18.84 18.46 -3.82
CA ILE A 46 -18.85 17.19 -3.06
C ILE A 46 -17.45 16.58 -3.14
N LYS A 47 -16.72 16.53 -2.03
CA LYS A 47 -15.39 15.95 -1.94
C LYS A 47 -15.45 14.44 -1.75
N ASP A 48 -16.21 14.01 -0.74
CA ASP A 48 -16.41 12.60 -0.38
C ASP A 48 -17.85 12.33 0.03
N ILE A 49 -18.36 11.13 -0.27
CA ILE A 49 -19.72 10.70 0.08
C ILE A 49 -19.60 9.57 1.11
N TYR A 50 -20.31 9.69 2.24
CA TYR A 50 -20.34 8.67 3.29
C TYR A 50 -21.59 7.80 3.20
N ASN A 51 -21.57 6.71 3.97
CA ASN A 51 -22.70 5.79 4.03
C ASN A 51 -23.96 6.43 4.59
N VAL A 52 -25.08 6.10 3.96
CA VAL A 52 -26.39 6.20 4.57
C VAL A 52 -26.52 5.10 5.61
N ASN A 53 -26.80 5.49 6.85
CA ASN A 53 -27.03 4.55 7.95
C ASN A 53 -28.50 4.57 8.33
N LYS A 54 -29.06 3.37 8.52
CA LYS A 54 -30.40 3.14 9.03
C LYS A 54 -30.34 2.95 10.54
N PHE A 55 -31.29 3.54 11.27
CA PHE A 55 -31.43 3.37 12.71
C PHE A 55 -32.91 3.29 13.12
N LYS A 56 -33.18 2.85 14.35
CA LYS A 56 -34.53 2.85 14.93
C LYS A 56 -34.77 4.13 15.70
N LYS A 57 -35.85 4.86 15.37
CA LYS A 57 -36.30 6.04 16.11
C LYS A 57 -36.97 5.61 17.42
N LYS A 58 -37.18 6.57 18.32
CA LYS A 58 -37.84 6.32 19.63
C LYS A 58 -39.27 5.80 19.49
N ASP A 59 -39.95 6.13 18.39
CA ASP A 59 -41.29 5.68 18.05
C ASP A 59 -41.32 4.30 17.34
N GLY A 60 -40.16 3.65 17.17
CA GLY A 60 -40.03 2.36 16.50
C GLY A 60 -39.95 2.42 14.97
N SER A 61 -40.21 3.60 14.38
CA SER A 61 -40.06 3.82 12.94
C SER A 61 -38.58 3.80 12.52
N ASP A 62 -38.34 3.62 11.22
CA ASP A 62 -37.00 3.65 10.67
C ASP A 62 -36.56 5.10 10.41
N GLY A 63 -35.35 5.44 10.87
CA GLY A 63 -34.68 6.70 10.57
C GLY A 63 -33.45 6.49 9.71
N TYR A 64 -33.10 7.52 8.94
CA TYR A 64 -31.96 7.49 8.04
C TYR A 64 -31.06 8.69 8.28
N VAL A 65 -29.75 8.47 8.24
CA VAL A 65 -28.76 9.54 8.30
C VAL A 65 -27.70 9.34 7.24
N GLY A 66 -27.55 10.33 6.38
CA GLY A 66 -26.52 10.39 5.35
C GLY A 66 -25.59 11.56 5.62
N ALA A 67 -24.34 11.46 5.19
CA ALA A 67 -23.43 12.58 5.25
C ALA A 67 -22.47 12.59 4.06
N PHE A 68 -21.94 13.75 3.75
CA PHE A 68 -20.88 13.93 2.77
C PHE A 68 -19.95 15.06 3.20
N LEU A 69 -18.77 15.14 2.58
CA LEU A 69 -17.79 16.18 2.81
C LEU A 69 -17.92 17.22 1.69
N LEU A 70 -18.24 18.46 2.05
CA LEU A 70 -18.30 19.60 1.15
C LEU A 70 -16.96 20.33 1.17
N HIS A 71 -16.43 20.69 0.00
CA HIS A 71 -15.17 21.42 -0.13
C HIS A 71 -15.38 22.76 -0.84
N ASP A 72 -14.79 23.81 -0.28
CA ASP A 72 -14.61 25.11 -0.91
C ASP A 72 -13.13 25.52 -0.85
N LYS A 73 -12.82 26.73 -1.34
CA LYS A 73 -11.43 27.25 -1.33
C LYS A 73 -10.84 27.45 0.07
N SER A 74 -11.66 27.48 1.10
CA SER A 74 -11.28 27.74 2.49
C SER A 74 -11.14 26.47 3.34
N GLY A 75 -11.73 25.35 2.92
CA GLY A 75 -11.57 24.08 3.61
C GLY A 75 -12.64 23.04 3.28
N ASP A 76 -12.75 22.06 4.19
CA ASP A 76 -13.75 21.00 4.11
C ASP A 76 -14.72 21.08 5.30
N VAL A 77 -16.00 20.85 5.08
CA VAL A 77 -17.00 20.71 6.16
C VAL A 77 -17.91 19.53 5.88
N ARG A 78 -18.24 18.79 6.95
CA ARG A 78 -19.16 17.67 6.86
C ARG A 78 -20.60 18.16 6.86
N ILE A 79 -21.38 17.74 5.88
CA ILE A 79 -22.81 18.01 5.77
C ILE A 79 -23.58 16.75 6.18
N VAL A 80 -24.60 16.92 7.02
CA VAL A 80 -25.42 15.83 7.57
C VAL A 80 -26.89 16.04 7.18
N LEU A 81 -27.44 15.01 6.54
CA LEU A 81 -28.81 14.94 6.03
C LEU A 81 -29.58 13.86 6.79
N TRP A 82 -30.84 14.13 7.11
CA TRP A 82 -31.68 13.22 7.89
C TRP A 82 -32.95 12.83 7.15
N ASP A 83 -33.40 11.59 7.37
CA ASP A 83 -34.67 11.04 6.90
C ASP A 83 -34.92 11.30 5.41
N GLU A 84 -35.98 12.02 5.04
CA GLU A 84 -36.37 12.28 3.65
C GLU A 84 -35.26 12.94 2.84
N GLN A 85 -34.42 13.77 3.46
CA GLN A 85 -33.32 14.47 2.79
C GLN A 85 -32.21 13.52 2.32
N VAL A 86 -32.17 12.30 2.84
CA VAL A 86 -31.20 11.28 2.46
C VAL A 86 -31.51 10.67 1.08
N SER A 87 -32.74 10.84 0.58
CA SER A 87 -33.12 10.40 -0.77
C SER A 87 -32.20 10.96 -1.86
N ILE A 88 -31.63 12.16 -1.65
CA ILE A 88 -30.71 12.81 -2.59
C ILE A 88 -29.46 11.99 -2.90
N PHE A 89 -29.06 11.07 -2.02
CA PHE A 89 -27.93 10.17 -2.26
C PHE A 89 -28.18 9.16 -3.39
N ASN A 90 -29.45 8.97 -3.78
CA ASN A 90 -29.83 8.10 -4.89
C ASN A 90 -29.87 8.85 -6.23
N GLU A 91 -29.71 10.18 -6.23
CA GLU A 91 -29.69 10.97 -7.46
C GLU A 91 -28.39 10.72 -8.24
N PRO A 92 -28.44 10.42 -9.55
CA PRO A 92 -27.24 10.17 -10.36
C PRO A 92 -26.23 11.32 -10.38
N GLU A 93 -26.71 12.55 -10.22
CA GLU A 93 -25.91 13.78 -10.14
C GLU A 93 -25.21 13.92 -8.78
N PHE A 94 -25.66 13.24 -7.73
CA PHE A 94 -25.04 13.28 -6.41
C PHE A 94 -23.75 12.45 -6.37
N LYS A 95 -22.69 13.01 -6.95
CA LYS A 95 -21.36 12.39 -7.06
C LYS A 95 -20.26 13.39 -6.72
N ASN A 96 -19.06 12.88 -6.40
CA ASN A 96 -17.92 13.77 -6.11
C ASN A 96 -17.68 14.73 -7.29
N ASN A 97 -17.18 15.92 -6.96
CA ASN A 97 -17.03 17.06 -7.84
C ASN A 97 -18.33 17.71 -8.33
N GLU A 98 -19.52 17.25 -7.92
CA GLU A 98 -20.74 18.01 -8.18
C GLU A 98 -20.77 19.29 -7.32
N LEU A 99 -21.21 20.41 -7.90
CA LEU A 99 -21.41 21.66 -7.17
C LEU A 99 -22.77 21.59 -6.47
N VAL A 100 -22.77 21.90 -5.18
CA VAL A 100 -24.00 21.96 -4.40
C VAL A 100 -24.14 23.27 -3.66
N LYS A 101 -25.38 23.74 -3.55
CA LYS A 101 -25.78 24.86 -2.70
C LYS A 101 -26.51 24.30 -1.48
N ILE A 102 -26.00 24.63 -0.29
CA ILE A 102 -26.66 24.39 0.98
C ILE A 102 -27.39 25.65 1.38
N VAL A 103 -28.69 25.54 1.64
CA VAL A 103 -29.53 26.63 2.13
C VAL A 103 -29.99 26.30 3.54
N ASN A 104 -29.85 27.26 4.45
CA ASN A 104 -30.32 27.18 5.83
C ASN A 104 -29.76 25.97 6.62
N GLY A 105 -28.44 25.79 6.53
CA GLY A 105 -27.68 24.85 7.33
C GLY A 105 -27.45 25.33 8.76
N ASN A 106 -27.32 24.40 9.71
CA ASN A 106 -27.07 24.69 11.12
C ASN A 106 -25.77 24.02 11.57
N ALA A 107 -24.80 24.81 12.00
CA ALA A 107 -23.53 24.32 12.54
C ALA A 107 -23.73 23.69 13.91
N LYS A 108 -23.26 22.45 14.06
CA LYS A 108 -23.25 21.69 15.31
C LYS A 108 -21.87 21.13 15.57
N LYS A 109 -21.57 20.86 16.84
CA LYS A 109 -20.36 20.14 17.22
C LYS A 109 -20.50 18.67 16.79
N GLY A 110 -19.54 18.20 16.00
CA GLY A 110 -19.49 16.81 15.54
C GLY A 110 -19.20 15.84 16.68
N LYS A 111 -19.61 14.57 16.51
CA LYS A 111 -19.44 13.52 17.53
C LYS A 111 -17.97 13.21 17.85
N PHE A 112 -17.07 13.45 16.90
CA PHE A 112 -15.63 13.18 17.01
C PHE A 112 -14.79 14.46 17.14
N GLY A 113 -15.42 15.59 17.48
CA GLY A 113 -14.80 16.92 17.43
C GLY A 113 -15.00 17.60 16.07
N GLY A 114 -14.76 18.92 16.02
CA GLY A 114 -15.00 19.75 14.83
C GLY A 114 -16.44 20.23 14.66
N THR A 115 -16.69 21.00 13.60
CA THR A 115 -18.00 21.56 13.24
C THR A 115 -18.58 20.79 12.05
N GLU A 116 -19.85 20.40 12.15
CA GLU A 116 -20.62 19.77 11.07
C GLU A 116 -21.89 20.60 10.78
N ILE A 117 -22.37 20.58 9.54
CA ILE A 117 -23.58 21.32 9.14
C ILE A 117 -24.74 20.34 9.03
N HIS A 118 -25.74 20.53 9.87
CA HIS A 118 -26.99 19.78 9.80
C HIS A 118 -28.01 20.54 8.95
N ILE A 119 -28.59 19.85 7.97
CA ILE A 119 -29.70 20.39 7.19
C ILE A 119 -30.98 20.18 8.00
N GLY A 120 -31.54 21.27 8.53
CA GLY A 120 -32.76 21.22 9.34
C GLY A 120 -34.01 21.06 8.49
N ARG A 121 -35.20 21.08 9.13
CA ARG A 121 -36.52 20.98 8.46
C ARG A 121 -36.72 22.00 7.32
N PHE A 122 -36.18 23.20 7.48
CA PHE A 122 -36.27 24.29 6.50
C PHE A 122 -34.99 24.44 5.67
N GLY A 123 -34.06 23.50 5.80
CA GLY A 123 -32.82 23.46 5.03
C GLY A 123 -33.01 22.67 3.75
N LYS A 124 -32.27 23.06 2.72
CA LYS A 124 -32.28 22.39 1.41
C LYS A 124 -30.87 22.20 0.89
N LEU A 125 -30.65 21.07 0.23
CA LEU A 125 -29.51 20.86 -0.65
C LEU A 125 -30.00 21.01 -2.09
N ILE A 126 -29.31 21.81 -2.89
CA ILE A 126 -29.57 22.00 -4.31
C ILE A 126 -28.34 21.49 -5.07
N LEU A 127 -28.55 20.51 -5.93
CA LEU A 127 -27.55 20.01 -6.88
C LEU A 127 -27.50 20.96 -8.08
N SER A 128 -26.29 21.18 -8.61
CA SER A 128 -26.08 21.97 -9.83
C SER A 128 -26.78 23.34 -9.83
N PRO A 129 -26.56 24.19 -8.81
CA PRO A 129 -27.22 25.49 -8.70
C PRO A 129 -26.95 26.36 -9.93
N ASP A 130 -28.00 26.98 -10.48
CA ASP A 130 -27.95 27.85 -11.67
C ASP A 130 -27.65 29.32 -11.33
N ASP A 131 -27.67 29.67 -10.05
CA ASP A 131 -27.51 31.01 -9.51
C ASP A 131 -26.06 31.35 -9.09
N VAL A 132 -25.06 30.61 -9.58
CA VAL A 132 -23.65 30.77 -9.19
C VAL A 132 -22.68 30.61 -10.35
N ASP A 133 -21.61 31.40 -10.36
CA ASP A 133 -20.50 31.22 -11.31
C ASP A 133 -19.62 30.03 -10.90
N TYR A 134 -19.65 28.97 -11.71
CA TYR A 134 -18.88 27.75 -11.51
C TYR A 134 -17.36 27.98 -11.48
N LYS A 135 -16.85 29.09 -12.05
CA LYS A 135 -15.42 29.46 -11.99
C LYS A 135 -14.96 29.75 -10.57
N ASN A 136 -15.87 30.16 -9.68
CA ASN A 136 -15.57 30.38 -8.27
C ASN A 136 -15.35 29.08 -7.50
N TYR A 137 -15.86 27.95 -8.04
CA TYR A 137 -15.82 26.61 -7.44
C TYR A 137 -15.21 25.60 -8.41
N PRO A 138 -13.89 25.71 -8.68
CA PRO A 138 -13.21 24.80 -9.58
C PRO A 138 -13.34 23.35 -9.09
N LYS A 139 -13.33 22.40 -10.03
CA LYS A 139 -13.34 20.98 -9.69
C LYS A 139 -12.10 20.65 -8.85
N ILE A 140 -12.30 19.82 -7.83
CA ILE A 140 -11.26 19.22 -7.01
C ILE A 140 -10.42 18.33 -7.92
N LYS A 141 -9.14 18.68 -8.09
CA LYS A 141 -8.18 17.88 -8.82
C LYS A 141 -7.59 16.83 -7.89
N VAL A 142 -7.49 15.60 -8.37
CA VAL A 142 -6.77 14.54 -7.67
C VAL A 142 -5.28 14.77 -7.93
N GLU A 143 -4.53 15.10 -6.88
CA GLU A 143 -3.07 15.20 -6.96
C GLU A 143 -2.46 13.81 -6.75
N LEU A 144 -1.75 13.34 -7.76
CA LEU A 144 -1.01 12.09 -7.70
C LEU A 144 0.36 12.34 -7.10
N ILE A 145 0.77 11.50 -6.15
CA ILE A 145 2.14 11.48 -5.63
C ILE A 145 2.87 10.24 -6.10
N LYS A 146 4.20 10.26 -6.05
CA LYS A 146 5.02 9.09 -6.33
C LYS A 146 5.01 8.14 -5.13
N ILE A 147 5.14 6.84 -5.40
CA ILE A 147 5.12 5.81 -4.35
C ILE A 147 6.22 6.03 -3.31
N ARG A 148 7.42 6.47 -3.73
CA ARG A 148 8.54 6.76 -2.82
C ARG A 148 8.26 7.87 -1.81
N ASP A 149 7.35 8.79 -2.12
CA ASP A 149 7.04 9.94 -1.27
C ASP A 149 5.96 9.64 -0.23
N ILE A 150 5.38 8.43 -0.27
CA ILE A 150 4.38 7.97 0.69
C ILE A 150 5.00 7.86 2.08
N ASN A 151 4.37 8.49 3.06
CA ASN A 151 4.74 8.40 4.46
C ASN A 151 3.51 8.50 5.37
N LEU A 152 3.68 8.19 6.65
CA LEU A 152 2.58 8.12 7.63
C LEU A 152 1.98 9.49 8.01
N ASN A 153 2.63 10.61 7.66
CA ASN A 153 2.09 11.95 7.94
C ASN A 153 1.03 12.38 6.93
N LEU A 154 0.93 11.70 5.78
CA LEU A 154 -0.07 11.98 4.76
C LEU A 154 -1.43 11.40 5.20
N LYS A 155 -2.46 12.25 5.21
CA LYS A 155 -3.83 11.83 5.61
C LYS A 155 -4.55 11.06 4.51
N SER A 156 -4.31 11.45 3.26
CA SER A 156 -4.93 10.88 2.07
C SER A 156 -3.92 10.92 0.92
N VAL A 157 -3.81 9.83 0.20
CA VAL A 157 -2.84 9.60 -0.86
C VAL A 157 -3.58 9.18 -2.12
N SER A 158 -3.19 9.74 -3.25
CA SER A 158 -3.62 9.25 -4.57
C SER A 158 -2.37 8.91 -5.38
N ILE A 159 -2.39 7.74 -6.02
CA ILE A 159 -1.26 7.22 -6.78
C ILE A 159 -1.73 6.62 -8.10
N GLU A 160 -0.84 6.58 -9.08
CA GLU A 160 -1.03 5.88 -10.34
C GLU A 160 0.14 4.93 -10.55
N GLY A 161 -0.16 3.74 -11.03
CA GLY A 161 0.85 2.73 -11.25
C GLY A 161 0.31 1.51 -11.98
N LYS A 162 1.22 0.59 -12.29
CA LYS A 162 0.92 -0.71 -12.86
C LYS A 162 0.66 -1.73 -11.75
N VAL A 163 -0.41 -2.51 -11.89
CA VAL A 163 -0.70 -3.63 -11.01
C VAL A 163 0.28 -4.75 -11.32
N ILE A 164 1.19 -5.06 -10.40
CA ILE A 164 2.17 -6.14 -10.58
C ILE A 164 1.77 -7.43 -9.85
N GLN A 165 0.82 -7.34 -8.93
CA GLN A 165 0.31 -8.50 -8.22
C GLN A 165 -1.07 -8.23 -7.66
N ILE A 166 -1.97 -9.21 -7.77
CA ILE A 166 -3.24 -9.25 -7.06
C ILE A 166 -3.24 -10.46 -6.16
N PHE A 167 -3.51 -10.26 -4.87
CA PHE A 167 -3.57 -11.32 -3.88
C PHE A 167 -4.97 -11.95 -3.85
N PRO A 168 -5.08 -13.25 -3.52
CA PRO A 168 -6.36 -13.92 -3.39
C PRO A 168 -7.20 -13.26 -2.28
N LEU A 169 -8.53 -13.33 -2.44
CA LEU A 169 -9.47 -12.92 -1.40
C LEU A 169 -9.27 -13.80 -0.16
N LYS A 170 -9.18 -13.17 1.01
CA LYS A 170 -9.12 -13.86 2.29
C LYS A 170 -10.32 -13.48 3.13
N GLU A 171 -10.98 -14.47 3.69
CA GLU A 171 -12.07 -14.31 4.64
C GLU A 171 -11.59 -14.67 6.06
N PHE A 172 -12.16 -14.01 7.06
CA PHE A 172 -11.82 -14.23 8.46
C PHE A 172 -13.02 -13.93 9.36
N GLU A 173 -13.10 -14.59 10.50
CA GLU A 173 -14.11 -14.30 11.51
C GLU A 173 -13.62 -13.20 12.46
N ARG A 174 -14.48 -12.22 12.75
CA ARG A 174 -14.21 -11.16 13.72
C ARG A 174 -14.58 -11.62 15.13
N LYS A 175 -14.10 -10.89 16.14
CA LYS A 175 -14.41 -11.17 17.57
C LYS A 175 -15.91 -11.18 17.90
N ASN A 176 -16.73 -10.52 17.09
CA ASN A 176 -18.19 -10.47 17.23
C ASN A 176 -18.92 -11.55 16.42
N GLY A 177 -18.21 -12.50 15.82
CA GLY A 177 -18.77 -13.57 14.97
C GLY A 177 -19.10 -13.13 13.54
N GLU A 178 -18.93 -11.86 13.19
CA GLU A 178 -19.13 -11.39 11.82
C GLU A 178 -17.98 -11.83 10.91
N LEU A 179 -18.29 -12.20 9.67
CA LEU A 179 -17.29 -12.46 8.66
C LEU A 179 -16.74 -11.15 8.08
N GLY A 180 -15.42 -11.01 8.08
CA GLY A 180 -14.68 -9.99 7.37
C GLY A 180 -13.99 -10.58 6.14
N LYS A 181 -13.76 -9.74 5.12
CA LYS A 181 -12.96 -10.10 3.95
C LYS A 181 -11.89 -9.06 3.67
N VAL A 182 -10.75 -9.50 3.15
CA VAL A 182 -9.65 -8.63 2.71
C VAL A 182 -9.07 -9.15 1.41
N ARG A 183 -8.82 -8.23 0.49
CA ARG A 183 -8.08 -8.48 -0.76
C ARG A 183 -7.02 -7.41 -0.89
N SER A 184 -5.94 -7.68 -1.59
CA SER A 184 -4.89 -6.69 -1.76
C SER A 184 -4.30 -6.77 -3.15
N LEU A 185 -3.65 -5.68 -3.56
CA LEU A 185 -2.80 -5.67 -4.75
C LEU A 185 -1.49 -4.96 -4.44
N THR A 186 -0.49 -5.18 -5.27
CA THR A 186 0.75 -4.39 -5.29
C THR A 186 0.74 -3.52 -6.53
N LEU A 187 0.86 -2.22 -6.33
CA LEU A 187 0.97 -1.22 -7.38
C LEU A 187 2.42 -0.78 -7.51
N LEU A 188 2.89 -0.60 -8.73
CA LEU A 188 4.24 -0.20 -9.07
C LEU A 188 4.23 1.10 -9.89
N ASP A 189 5.11 2.02 -9.55
CA ASP A 189 5.53 3.12 -10.41
C ASP A 189 7.06 3.09 -10.59
N SER A 190 7.63 4.06 -11.29
CA SER A 190 9.08 4.13 -11.49
C SER A 190 9.88 4.28 -10.19
N THR A 191 9.26 4.78 -9.12
CA THR A 191 9.93 5.11 -7.84
C THR A 191 9.84 4.00 -6.79
N GLY A 192 8.93 3.04 -6.96
CA GLY A 192 8.69 2.02 -5.94
C GLY A 192 7.46 1.18 -6.20
N SER A 193 7.28 0.18 -5.34
CA SER A 193 6.05 -0.60 -5.26
C SER A 193 5.41 -0.45 -3.89
N VAL A 194 4.08 -0.41 -3.82
CA VAL A 194 3.33 -0.34 -2.57
C VAL A 194 2.19 -1.34 -2.56
N ARG A 195 1.98 -1.98 -1.41
CA ARG A 195 0.85 -2.87 -1.19
C ARG A 195 -0.37 -2.09 -0.73
N ILE A 196 -1.51 -2.39 -1.34
CA ILE A 196 -2.78 -1.71 -1.08
C ILE A 196 -3.80 -2.75 -0.63
N ALA A 197 -4.33 -2.61 0.58
CA ALA A 197 -5.32 -3.50 1.16
C ALA A 197 -6.75 -2.92 1.06
N PHE A 198 -7.67 -3.77 0.61
CA PHE A 198 -9.08 -3.48 0.45
C PHE A 198 -9.89 -4.35 1.40
N TRP A 199 -10.72 -3.72 2.22
CA TRP A 199 -11.42 -4.38 3.32
C TRP A 199 -12.93 -4.42 3.07
N ASN A 200 -13.54 -5.57 3.37
CA ASN A 200 -14.99 -5.80 3.25
C ASN A 200 -15.49 -5.38 1.87
N ASN A 201 -16.54 -4.56 1.76
CA ASN A 201 -17.10 -4.14 0.47
C ASN A 201 -16.08 -3.46 -0.46
N ASP A 202 -14.99 -2.89 0.07
CA ASP A 202 -13.96 -2.31 -0.79
C ASP A 202 -13.20 -3.37 -1.61
N THR A 203 -13.24 -4.66 -1.22
CA THR A 203 -12.64 -5.75 -2.03
C THR A 203 -13.24 -5.84 -3.43
N ASP A 204 -14.50 -5.47 -3.56
CA ASP A 204 -15.26 -5.60 -4.80
C ASP A 204 -14.86 -4.52 -5.82
N LYS A 205 -14.15 -3.46 -5.36
CA LYS A 205 -13.52 -2.45 -6.23
C LYS A 205 -12.40 -3.05 -7.11
N LEU A 206 -11.88 -4.23 -6.75
CA LEU A 206 -10.86 -4.94 -7.53
C LEU A 206 -11.46 -5.85 -8.62
N ASN A 207 -12.79 -5.90 -8.76
CA ASN A 207 -13.41 -6.69 -9.82
C ASN A 207 -13.10 -6.09 -11.20
N GLY A 208 -12.61 -6.92 -12.12
CA GLY A 208 -12.19 -6.47 -13.47
C GLY A 208 -10.84 -5.74 -13.50
N ILE A 209 -10.07 -5.80 -12.42
CA ILE A 209 -8.67 -5.37 -12.38
C ILE A 209 -7.79 -6.61 -12.43
N ASP A 210 -6.86 -6.63 -13.38
CA ASP A 210 -5.95 -7.75 -13.63
C ASP A 210 -4.48 -7.32 -13.46
N SER A 211 -3.58 -8.30 -13.33
CA SER A 211 -2.15 -8.03 -13.37
C SER A 211 -1.76 -7.43 -14.72
N GLY A 212 -0.91 -6.41 -14.70
CA GLY A 212 -0.51 -5.64 -15.87
C GLY A 212 -1.37 -4.40 -16.14
N ASP A 213 -2.55 -4.29 -15.53
CA ASP A 213 -3.40 -3.10 -15.66
C ASP A 213 -2.72 -1.86 -15.08
N ILE A 214 -2.96 -0.71 -15.70
CA ILE A 214 -2.53 0.57 -15.18
C ILE A 214 -3.74 1.26 -14.58
N ILE A 215 -3.65 1.59 -13.30
CA ILE A 215 -4.75 2.15 -12.54
C ILE A 215 -4.28 3.37 -11.74
N SER A 216 -5.15 4.36 -11.62
CA SER A 216 -5.03 5.38 -10.59
C SER A 216 -5.97 5.06 -9.44
N ILE A 217 -5.48 5.10 -8.21
CA ILE A 217 -6.29 4.92 -7.01
C ILE A 217 -6.19 6.17 -6.16
N SER A 218 -7.34 6.77 -5.86
CA SER A 218 -7.45 7.96 -5.03
C SER A 218 -7.89 7.63 -3.61
N ASN A 219 -7.67 8.58 -2.69
CA ASN A 219 -8.15 8.54 -1.30
C ASN A 219 -7.72 7.29 -0.51
N LEU A 220 -6.46 6.91 -0.64
CA LEU A 220 -5.83 5.85 0.13
C LEU A 220 -5.25 6.40 1.43
N THR A 221 -5.26 5.59 2.49
CA THR A 221 -4.71 5.97 3.79
C THR A 221 -3.42 5.19 4.07
N PRO A 222 -2.29 5.88 4.30
CA PRO A 222 -1.05 5.24 4.75
C PRO A 222 -1.21 4.52 6.08
N LYS A 223 -0.60 3.33 6.18
CA LYS A 223 -0.53 2.55 7.41
C LYS A 223 0.80 1.81 7.47
N LEU A 224 1.35 1.64 8.67
CA LEU A 224 2.53 0.81 8.85
C LEU A 224 2.23 -0.62 8.38
N SER A 225 3.12 -1.20 7.57
CA SER A 225 2.92 -2.54 7.05
C SER A 225 2.94 -3.57 8.18
N THR A 226 2.04 -4.55 8.09
CA THR A 226 2.03 -5.68 9.01
C THR A 226 2.96 -6.81 8.56
N LEU A 227 3.54 -6.69 7.36
CA LEU A 227 4.45 -7.68 6.78
C LEU A 227 5.92 -7.30 6.96
N ASP A 228 6.24 -6.01 6.87
CA ASP A 228 7.56 -5.45 7.16
C ASP A 228 7.39 -4.15 7.94
N SER A 229 7.76 -4.15 9.22
CA SER A 229 7.61 -2.99 10.12
C SER A 229 8.42 -1.75 9.69
N ARG A 230 9.23 -1.85 8.64
CA ARG A 230 10.00 -0.73 8.07
C ARG A 230 9.33 -0.07 6.87
N THR A 231 8.22 -0.64 6.37
CA THR A 231 7.56 -0.15 5.16
C THR A 231 6.14 0.35 5.45
N VAL A 232 5.62 1.16 4.52
CA VAL A 232 4.27 1.70 4.58
C VAL A 232 3.43 0.98 3.54
N ASP A 233 2.31 0.40 3.98
CA ASP A 233 1.24 -0.09 3.13
C ASP A 233 0.17 1.01 3.01
N LEU A 234 -0.72 0.86 2.03
CA LEU A 234 -1.92 1.69 1.90
C LEU A 234 -3.17 0.87 2.21
N ASN A 235 -4.14 1.49 2.86
CA ASN A 235 -5.49 0.96 2.95
C ASN A 235 -6.42 1.76 2.06
N SER A 236 -7.31 1.06 1.36
CA SER A 236 -8.47 1.72 0.79
C SER A 236 -9.49 2.06 1.87
N SER A 237 -10.36 2.98 1.51
CA SER A 237 -11.54 3.36 2.25
C SER A 237 -12.72 3.40 1.29
N ARG A 238 -13.90 3.67 1.85
CA ARG A 238 -15.13 3.84 1.06
C ARG A 238 -14.99 4.94 0.00
N SER A 239 -14.27 6.02 0.30
CA SER A 239 -14.03 7.11 -0.65
C SER A 239 -12.93 6.82 -1.66
N SER A 240 -12.19 5.72 -1.53
CA SER A 240 -11.19 5.34 -2.53
C SER A 240 -11.86 4.98 -3.85
N LYS A 241 -11.34 5.53 -4.94
CA LYS A 241 -11.80 5.25 -6.30
C LYS A 241 -10.66 4.72 -7.13
N ILE A 242 -10.95 3.69 -7.91
CA ILE A 242 -10.03 3.10 -8.88
C ILE A 242 -10.49 3.51 -10.27
N GLU A 243 -9.57 4.01 -11.08
CA GLU A 243 -9.80 4.27 -12.50
C GLU A 243 -8.74 3.53 -13.31
N LYS A 244 -9.19 2.68 -14.24
CA LYS A 244 -8.31 2.01 -15.21
C LYS A 244 -7.90 3.02 -16.28
N LYS A 245 -6.60 3.09 -16.57
CA LYS A 245 -6.02 3.97 -17.59
C LYS A 245 -5.73 3.16 -18.86
N SER A 246 -6.03 3.76 -20.00
CA SER A 246 -5.80 3.14 -21.32
C SER A 246 -4.38 3.35 -21.85
N LYS A 247 -3.62 4.29 -21.26
CA LYS A 247 -2.26 4.62 -21.69
C LYS A 247 -1.27 3.61 -21.09
N LYS A 248 -0.22 3.24 -21.84
CA LYS A 248 0.95 2.57 -21.26
C LYS A 248 1.66 3.53 -20.28
N LEU A 249 1.95 3.05 -19.08
CA LEU A 249 2.78 3.73 -18.10
C LEU A 249 4.21 3.37 -18.45
N GLU A 250 4.99 4.35 -18.88
CA GLU A 250 6.41 4.17 -19.07
C GLU A 250 7.06 4.11 -17.69
N LEU A 251 7.43 2.90 -17.27
CA LEU A 251 8.40 2.74 -16.22
C LEU A 251 9.74 3.13 -16.84
N ASP A 252 10.18 4.36 -16.62
CA ASP A 252 11.53 4.79 -16.97
C ASP A 252 12.36 4.72 -15.70
N GLY A 253 12.92 3.54 -15.43
CA GLY A 253 13.77 3.32 -14.27
C GLY A 253 15.07 4.10 -14.38
N ASP A 254 15.57 4.60 -13.25
CA ASP A 254 16.84 5.33 -13.23
C ASP A 254 17.97 4.46 -13.83
N SER A 255 18.74 5.03 -14.75
CA SER A 255 19.93 4.36 -15.31
C SER A 255 21.08 4.45 -14.32
N ILE A 256 21.55 3.28 -13.87
CA ILE A 256 22.60 3.14 -12.86
C ILE A 256 23.88 2.67 -13.53
N LYS A 257 24.96 3.43 -13.31
CA LYS A 257 26.29 3.11 -13.88
C LYS A 257 27.05 2.06 -13.09
N ASN A 258 26.74 1.91 -11.80
CA ASN A 258 27.55 1.16 -10.85
C ASN A 258 26.64 0.31 -9.95
N ILE A 259 26.82 -1.01 -9.98
CA ILE A 259 25.97 -1.98 -9.27
C ILE A 259 25.97 -1.74 -7.76
N LYS A 260 27.07 -1.23 -7.18
CA LYS A 260 27.13 -0.88 -5.76
C LYS A 260 26.07 0.14 -5.35
N GLU A 261 25.70 1.07 -6.24
CA GLU A 261 24.67 2.08 -5.95
C GLU A 261 23.30 1.44 -5.70
N LEU A 262 23.02 0.29 -6.31
CA LEU A 262 21.74 -0.41 -6.19
C LEU A 262 21.40 -0.78 -4.74
N GLN A 263 22.40 -0.90 -3.86
CA GLN A 263 22.19 -1.17 -2.44
C GLN A 263 21.51 -0.02 -1.68
N ASN A 264 21.51 1.19 -2.25
CA ASN A 264 20.86 2.38 -1.67
C ASN A 264 19.72 2.93 -2.55
N ARG A 265 19.27 2.15 -3.55
CA ARG A 265 18.17 2.52 -4.45
C ARG A 265 16.90 1.73 -4.11
N LEU A 266 15.77 2.27 -4.55
CA LEU A 266 14.45 1.65 -4.47
C LEU A 266 13.76 1.81 -5.82
N GLY A 267 12.74 0.98 -6.07
CA GLY A 267 11.94 1.08 -7.28
C GLY A 267 12.57 0.42 -8.48
N VAL A 268 12.35 1.02 -9.65
CA VAL A 268 12.70 0.44 -10.95
C VAL A 268 13.99 1.09 -11.44
N VAL A 269 14.92 0.27 -11.92
CA VAL A 269 16.23 0.73 -12.41
C VAL A 269 16.63 -0.01 -13.68
N SER A 270 17.58 0.58 -14.40
CA SER A 270 18.23 -0.03 -15.56
C SER A 270 19.75 0.02 -15.36
N PHE A 271 20.47 -1.05 -15.67
CA PHE A 271 21.93 -1.09 -15.51
C PHE A 271 22.57 -2.17 -16.38
N GLU A 272 23.89 -2.12 -16.50
CA GLU A 272 24.69 -3.07 -17.29
C GLU A 272 25.61 -3.87 -16.37
N GLY A 273 25.94 -5.09 -16.76
CA GLY A 273 26.93 -5.89 -16.04
C GLY A 273 27.17 -7.25 -16.67
N ILE A 274 28.05 -8.05 -16.05
CA ILE A 274 28.39 -9.37 -16.55
C ILE A 274 27.81 -10.45 -15.64
N ILE A 275 27.21 -11.48 -16.24
CA ILE A 275 26.71 -12.63 -15.51
C ILE A 275 27.90 -13.42 -14.93
N THR A 276 27.92 -13.59 -13.61
CA THR A 276 28.98 -14.31 -12.90
C THR A 276 28.54 -15.67 -12.36
N SER A 277 27.24 -15.92 -12.29
CA SER A 277 26.71 -17.21 -11.89
C SER A 277 25.25 -17.33 -12.31
N ILE A 278 24.85 -18.50 -12.78
CA ILE A 278 23.45 -18.84 -13.03
C ILE A 278 23.08 -20.07 -12.18
N ASP A 279 21.91 -20.04 -11.56
CA ASP A 279 21.35 -21.19 -10.87
C ASP A 279 20.60 -22.09 -11.86
N ASN A 280 20.45 -23.37 -11.53
CA ASN A 280 19.51 -24.22 -12.26
C ASN A 280 18.08 -23.68 -12.14
N ILE A 281 17.32 -23.78 -13.23
CA ILE A 281 15.90 -23.47 -13.24
C ILE A 281 15.15 -24.37 -12.24
N LYS A 282 14.24 -23.77 -11.48
CA LYS A 282 13.42 -24.46 -10.48
C LYS A 282 11.95 -24.31 -10.82
N ASN A 283 11.18 -25.35 -10.58
CA ASN A 283 9.72 -25.28 -10.62
C ASN A 283 9.20 -25.04 -9.20
N ILE A 284 8.44 -23.95 -9.01
CA ILE A 284 7.96 -23.49 -7.72
C ILE A 284 6.43 -23.54 -7.71
N SER A 285 5.85 -24.28 -6.77
CA SER A 285 4.41 -24.25 -6.52
C SER A 285 4.05 -23.02 -5.68
N LEU A 286 3.25 -22.14 -6.25
CA LEU A 286 2.72 -20.95 -5.60
C LEU A 286 1.60 -21.32 -4.62
N LYS A 287 1.27 -20.39 -3.71
CA LYS A 287 0.12 -20.53 -2.80
C LYS A 287 -1.22 -20.59 -3.53
N SER A 288 -1.29 -20.13 -4.78
CA SER A 288 -2.45 -20.30 -5.67
C SER A 288 -2.63 -21.74 -6.15
N GLY A 289 -1.62 -22.61 -5.99
CA GLY A 289 -1.59 -23.96 -6.55
C GLY A 289 -0.96 -24.03 -7.94
N GLU A 290 -0.68 -22.89 -8.57
CA GLU A 290 0.00 -22.81 -9.86
C GLU A 290 1.50 -23.10 -9.71
N ASN A 291 2.08 -23.72 -10.74
CA ASN A 291 3.51 -23.95 -10.82
C ASN A 291 4.14 -22.90 -11.74
N VAL A 292 5.20 -22.26 -11.27
CA VAL A 292 5.95 -21.27 -12.04
C VAL A 292 7.44 -21.59 -12.02
N ASN A 293 8.09 -21.35 -13.16
CA ASN A 293 9.54 -21.50 -13.24
C ASN A 293 10.23 -20.29 -12.58
N LEU A 294 11.37 -20.55 -11.95
CA LEU A 294 12.23 -19.56 -11.31
C LEU A 294 13.66 -19.81 -11.75
N LEU A 295 14.31 -18.77 -12.29
CA LEU A 295 15.73 -18.77 -12.58
C LEU A 295 16.41 -17.69 -11.75
N GLY A 296 17.43 -18.07 -11.00
CA GLY A 296 18.27 -17.13 -10.25
C GLY A 296 19.61 -16.92 -10.94
N PHE A 297 20.14 -15.72 -10.88
CA PHE A 297 21.44 -15.40 -11.49
C PHE A 297 22.12 -14.27 -10.71
N THR A 298 23.41 -14.06 -10.96
CA THR A 298 24.18 -12.96 -10.38
C THR A 298 24.81 -12.15 -11.50
N VAL A 299 24.66 -10.84 -11.42
CA VAL A 299 25.28 -9.87 -12.32
C VAL A 299 26.28 -9.06 -11.52
N SER A 300 27.47 -8.86 -12.06
CA SER A 300 28.53 -8.13 -11.39
C SER A 300 29.21 -7.14 -12.32
N ASP A 301 29.75 -6.08 -11.74
CA ASP A 301 30.63 -5.12 -12.38
C ASP A 301 31.96 -5.01 -11.59
N ASP A 302 32.70 -3.92 -11.77
CA ASP A 302 33.94 -3.64 -11.04
C ASP A 302 33.72 -3.13 -9.59
N SER A 303 32.45 -2.93 -9.21
CA SER A 303 32.03 -2.27 -7.99
C SER A 303 31.42 -3.22 -6.98
N ASP A 304 30.54 -4.11 -7.42
CA ASP A 304 29.79 -5.07 -6.61
C ASP A 304 29.09 -6.12 -7.50
N GLY A 305 28.46 -7.10 -6.86
CA GLY A 305 27.51 -8.01 -7.48
C GLY A 305 26.10 -7.79 -6.96
N ILE A 306 25.11 -8.14 -7.78
CA ILE A 306 23.70 -8.17 -7.39
C ILE A 306 23.02 -9.46 -7.85
N ARG A 307 22.23 -10.02 -6.93
CA ARG A 307 21.44 -11.22 -7.19
C ARG A 307 20.16 -10.81 -7.93
N GLY A 308 19.87 -11.51 -9.02
CA GLY A 308 18.66 -11.35 -9.82
C GLY A 308 17.78 -12.61 -9.85
N THR A 309 16.49 -12.40 -10.12
CA THR A 309 15.52 -13.47 -10.34
C THR A 309 14.63 -13.19 -11.54
N LEU A 310 14.36 -14.24 -12.31
CA LEU A 310 13.44 -14.32 -13.44
C LEU A 310 12.34 -15.32 -13.09
N TRP A 311 11.11 -15.08 -13.57
CA TRP A 311 9.96 -15.92 -13.29
C TRP A 311 9.21 -16.32 -14.57
N GLY A 312 8.50 -17.44 -14.52
CA GLY A 312 7.58 -17.88 -15.58
C GLY A 312 8.28 -18.18 -16.90
N GLU A 313 7.69 -17.73 -18.01
CA GLU A 313 8.21 -17.94 -19.37
C GLU A 313 9.59 -17.32 -19.56
N GLN A 314 9.83 -16.12 -19.02
CA GLN A 314 11.14 -15.47 -19.09
C GLN A 314 12.22 -16.31 -18.40
N ALA A 315 11.92 -16.96 -17.28
CA ALA A 315 12.87 -17.86 -16.61
C ALA A 315 13.23 -19.06 -17.50
N GLU A 316 12.27 -19.61 -18.23
CA GLU A 316 12.51 -20.72 -19.14
C GLU A 316 13.32 -20.30 -20.36
N GLU A 317 12.94 -19.19 -21.00
CA GLU A 317 13.63 -18.63 -22.16
C GLU A 317 15.09 -18.34 -21.85
N PHE A 318 15.34 -17.52 -20.83
CA PHE A 318 16.69 -17.09 -20.48
C PHE A 318 17.54 -18.21 -19.87
N SER A 319 16.94 -19.29 -19.32
CA SER A 319 17.73 -20.44 -18.87
C SER A 319 18.49 -21.16 -20.00
N LYS A 320 18.06 -20.97 -21.25
CA LYS A 320 18.68 -21.58 -22.45
C LYS A 320 19.69 -20.65 -23.12
N ILE A 321 19.60 -19.35 -22.86
CA ILE A 321 20.37 -18.29 -23.53
C ILE A 321 21.53 -17.80 -22.66
N LEU A 322 21.27 -17.65 -21.35
CA LEU A 322 22.24 -17.07 -20.44
C LEU A 322 23.38 -18.04 -20.14
N SER A 323 24.60 -17.53 -20.16
CA SER A 323 25.81 -18.24 -19.73
C SER A 323 26.73 -17.34 -18.92
N ASP A 324 27.55 -17.95 -18.07
CA ASP A 324 28.55 -17.22 -17.30
C ASP A 324 29.50 -16.46 -18.24
N GLY A 325 29.87 -15.24 -17.84
CA GLY A 325 30.74 -14.35 -18.60
C GLY A 325 30.04 -13.46 -19.63
N GLN A 326 28.74 -13.64 -19.89
CA GLN A 326 27.99 -12.77 -20.81
C GLN A 326 27.75 -11.39 -20.23
N GLY A 327 28.03 -10.35 -21.01
CA GLY A 327 27.59 -9.00 -20.73
C GLY A 327 26.11 -8.82 -21.06
N ILE A 328 25.38 -8.12 -20.19
CA ILE A 328 23.96 -7.87 -20.34
C ILE A 328 23.60 -6.43 -20.01
N VAL A 329 22.53 -5.96 -20.63
CA VAL A 329 21.78 -4.76 -20.24
C VAL A 329 20.45 -5.21 -19.65
N LEU A 330 20.19 -4.80 -18.41
CA LEU A 330 18.92 -5.02 -17.73
C LEU A 330 18.17 -3.70 -17.69
N SER A 331 16.99 -3.66 -18.31
CA SER A 331 16.13 -2.47 -18.26
C SER A 331 14.90 -2.73 -17.42
N ASN A 332 14.50 -1.72 -16.66
CA ASN A 332 13.28 -1.72 -15.85
C ASN A 332 13.15 -2.90 -14.89
N VAL A 333 14.23 -3.23 -14.17
CA VAL A 333 14.20 -4.27 -13.13
C VAL A 333 13.79 -3.69 -11.79
N LEU A 334 13.02 -4.46 -11.01
CA LEU A 334 12.54 -4.03 -9.70
C LEU A 334 13.54 -4.38 -8.61
N ILE A 335 13.96 -3.38 -7.85
CA ILE A 335 14.75 -3.57 -6.63
C ILE A 335 13.86 -4.10 -5.51
N LYS A 336 14.29 -5.19 -4.87
CA LYS A 336 13.66 -5.78 -3.68
C LYS A 336 14.70 -5.97 -2.59
N TYR A 337 14.39 -5.52 -1.39
CA TYR A 337 15.22 -5.81 -0.24
C TYR A 337 15.01 -7.27 0.21
N SER A 338 16.10 -8.01 0.33
CA SER A 338 16.10 -9.37 0.86
C SER A 338 16.57 -9.34 2.30
N SER A 339 15.68 -9.71 3.23
CA SER A 339 16.03 -9.86 4.65
C SER A 339 16.95 -11.06 4.89
N PHE A 340 16.97 -12.03 3.97
CA PHE A 340 17.84 -13.19 4.06
C PHE A 340 19.31 -12.83 3.80
N SER A 341 19.57 -12.11 2.71
CA SER A 341 20.92 -11.65 2.32
C SER A 341 21.28 -10.28 2.92
N ASN A 342 20.31 -9.59 3.54
CA ASN A 342 20.42 -8.25 4.10
C ASN A 342 20.95 -7.22 3.09
N ARG A 343 20.51 -7.37 1.83
CA ARG A 343 20.94 -6.60 0.67
C ARG A 343 19.78 -6.40 -0.29
N ASN A 344 19.92 -5.41 -1.17
CA ASN A 344 19.04 -5.30 -2.32
C ASN A 344 19.39 -6.37 -3.35
N GLU A 345 18.35 -7.02 -3.85
CA GLU A 345 18.33 -7.94 -4.97
C GLU A 345 17.42 -7.34 -6.06
N ILE A 346 17.47 -7.90 -7.26
CA ILE A 346 16.58 -7.49 -8.36
C ILE A 346 15.65 -8.63 -8.77
N SER A 347 14.48 -8.22 -9.26
CA SER A 347 13.47 -9.11 -9.82
C SER A 347 13.09 -8.56 -11.17
N LEU A 348 13.23 -9.38 -12.21
CA LEU A 348 12.69 -9.05 -13.52
C LEU A 348 11.16 -9.15 -13.46
N MET A 349 10.53 -8.22 -14.14
CA MET A 349 9.09 -8.08 -14.29
C MET A 349 8.73 -8.34 -15.76
N ASN A 350 7.43 -8.47 -16.06
CA ASN A 350 6.98 -8.73 -17.42
C ASN A 350 7.35 -7.62 -18.42
N ASP A 351 7.63 -6.40 -17.96
CA ASP A 351 8.10 -5.26 -18.74
C ASP A 351 9.59 -4.97 -18.59
N SER A 352 10.32 -5.76 -17.80
CA SER A 352 11.77 -5.73 -17.81
C SER A 352 12.30 -6.32 -19.11
N THR A 353 13.38 -5.76 -19.64
CA THR A 353 14.12 -6.33 -20.77
C THR A 353 15.50 -6.78 -20.31
N LEU A 354 15.99 -7.84 -20.94
CA LEU A 354 17.35 -8.34 -20.80
C LEU A 354 17.91 -8.48 -22.21
N GLU A 355 18.97 -7.73 -22.50
CA GLU A 355 19.64 -7.75 -23.80
C GLU A 355 21.11 -8.15 -23.62
N LEU A 356 21.63 -8.97 -24.53
CA LEU A 356 23.05 -9.31 -24.54
C LEU A 356 23.86 -8.12 -25.09
N LYS A 357 25.00 -7.83 -24.46
CA LYS A 357 25.91 -6.76 -24.87
C LYS A 357 27.34 -7.19 -24.66
N ASP A 358 28.19 -6.91 -25.64
CA ASP A 358 29.63 -7.11 -25.49
C ASP A 358 30.18 -6.09 -24.48
N LEU A 359 30.56 -6.58 -23.31
CA LEU A 359 31.14 -5.79 -22.21
C LEU A 359 32.52 -6.35 -21.85
N GLU A 360 33.54 -5.49 -21.85
CA GLU A 360 34.87 -5.83 -21.37
C GLU A 360 35.07 -5.31 -19.94
N LEU A 361 35.11 -6.20 -18.94
CA LEU A 361 35.41 -5.82 -17.55
C LEU A 361 36.68 -6.50 -17.04
N LYS A 362 37.59 -5.69 -16.48
CA LYS A 362 38.92 -6.14 -16.03
C LYS A 362 38.90 -6.86 -14.68
N ASN A 363 37.98 -6.52 -13.78
CA ASN A 363 37.96 -7.00 -12.38
C ASN A 363 36.53 -7.22 -11.89
N LEU A 364 35.96 -8.41 -12.11
CA LEU A 364 34.63 -8.74 -11.60
C LEU A 364 34.65 -8.90 -10.07
N LYS A 365 33.76 -8.17 -9.37
CA LYS A 365 33.58 -8.35 -7.92
C LYS A 365 32.45 -9.32 -7.63
N SER A 366 32.73 -10.31 -6.78
CA SER A 366 31.67 -11.17 -6.21
C SER A 366 30.86 -10.42 -5.17
N ILE A 367 29.58 -10.78 -5.02
CA ILE A 367 28.74 -10.33 -3.90
C ILE A 367 29.50 -10.57 -2.59
N ILE A 368 29.75 -9.50 -1.83
CA ILE A 368 30.32 -9.62 -0.49
C ILE A 368 29.15 -9.85 0.48
N PRO A 369 29.01 -11.04 1.09
CA PRO A 369 27.99 -11.25 2.10
C PRO A 369 28.26 -10.34 3.29
N VAL A 370 27.24 -9.59 3.72
CA VAL A 370 27.33 -8.79 4.95
C VAL A 370 27.50 -9.79 6.10
N LYS A 371 28.62 -9.71 6.84
CA LYS A 371 28.80 -10.49 8.08
C LYS A 371 27.60 -10.20 8.99
N ARG A 372 26.84 -11.24 9.33
CA ARG A 372 25.76 -11.16 10.31
C ARG A 372 26.37 -10.96 11.69
N ASP A 373 26.65 -9.72 12.08
CA ASP A 373 26.75 -9.37 13.50
C ASP A 373 25.34 -9.40 14.08
N LEU A 374 24.85 -10.60 14.35
CA LEU A 374 23.63 -10.83 15.12
C LEU A 374 23.93 -10.48 16.58
N ASN A 375 24.05 -9.19 16.89
CA ASN A 375 23.69 -8.71 18.22
C ASN A 375 22.16 -8.76 18.34
N THR A 376 21.61 -9.97 18.39
CA THR A 376 20.20 -10.20 18.69
C THR A 376 19.98 -9.97 20.18
N ASN A 377 19.91 -8.70 20.57
CA ASN A 377 19.32 -8.35 21.84
C ASN A 377 17.83 -8.68 21.74
N PHE A 378 17.40 -9.73 22.44
CA PHE A 378 15.99 -10.05 22.59
C PHE A 378 15.26 -8.83 23.14
N SER A 379 14.19 -8.40 22.48
CA SER A 379 13.35 -7.30 22.96
C SER A 379 12.63 -7.65 24.27
N GLY A 380 12.48 -8.96 24.54
CA GLY A 380 11.73 -9.50 25.68
C GLY A 380 10.22 -9.53 25.44
N ASN A 381 9.74 -8.98 24.31
CA ASN A 381 8.33 -8.95 23.93
C ASN A 381 7.98 -10.19 23.10
N TYR A 382 7.75 -11.30 23.79
CA TYR A 382 7.43 -12.58 23.15
C TYR A 382 5.97 -12.64 22.68
N SER A 383 5.77 -13.04 21.43
CA SER A 383 4.48 -13.39 20.86
C SER A 383 4.10 -14.82 21.24
N LYS A 384 2.80 -15.02 21.53
CA LYS A 384 2.22 -16.35 21.70
C LYS A 384 2.11 -17.05 20.36
N ILE A 385 2.55 -18.31 20.27
CA ILE A 385 2.58 -19.09 19.03
C ILE A 385 1.18 -19.20 18.43
N GLY A 386 0.15 -19.44 19.24
CA GLY A 386 -1.24 -19.53 18.79
C GLY A 386 -1.80 -18.24 18.17
N ASN A 387 -1.13 -17.10 18.34
CA ASN A 387 -1.53 -15.81 17.77
C ASN A 387 -0.77 -15.45 16.48
N ILE A 388 0.17 -16.29 16.03
CA ILE A 388 0.97 -16.04 14.84
C ILE A 388 0.16 -16.43 13.60
N ASN A 389 -0.58 -15.46 13.06
CA ASN A 389 -1.50 -15.68 11.93
C ASN A 389 -0.99 -15.10 10.61
N SER A 390 0.18 -14.46 10.60
CA SER A 390 0.79 -13.85 9.44
C SER A 390 2.30 -14.08 9.39
N PRO A 391 2.91 -14.21 8.19
CA PRO A 391 4.36 -14.25 8.05
C PRO A 391 4.99 -12.95 8.58
N GLY A 392 6.13 -13.06 9.26
CA GLY A 392 6.86 -11.91 9.80
C GLY A 392 8.00 -12.34 10.71
N ILE A 393 8.73 -11.36 11.23
CA ILE A 393 9.72 -11.58 12.29
C ILE A 393 8.99 -11.51 13.62
N VAL A 394 9.10 -12.57 14.42
CA VAL A 394 8.46 -12.69 15.73
C VAL A 394 9.46 -13.24 16.73
N GLU A 395 9.44 -12.73 17.95
CA GLU A 395 10.13 -13.35 19.09
C GLU A 395 9.15 -14.31 19.78
N VAL A 396 9.55 -15.55 20.00
CA VAL A 396 8.74 -16.56 20.68
C VAL A 396 9.51 -17.14 21.86
N LYS A 397 8.81 -17.48 22.93
CA LYS A 397 9.37 -18.17 24.09
C LYS A 397 8.55 -19.42 24.34
N GLY A 398 9.19 -20.57 24.22
CA GLY A 398 8.56 -21.87 24.41
C GLY A 398 9.58 -22.95 24.77
N PHE A 399 9.08 -24.16 24.95
CA PHE A 399 9.83 -25.37 25.22
C PHE A 399 9.98 -26.19 23.95
N ILE A 400 10.99 -27.04 23.91
CA ILE A 400 11.18 -27.94 22.78
C ILE A 400 10.37 -29.21 23.05
N ALA A 401 9.33 -29.41 22.25
CA ALA A 401 8.30 -30.42 22.51
C ALA A 401 8.70 -31.85 22.14
N LYS A 402 9.83 -32.03 21.43
CA LYS A 402 10.31 -33.34 21.01
C LYS A 402 11.81 -33.45 21.20
N ASP A 403 12.25 -34.63 21.63
CA ASP A 403 13.67 -34.96 21.72
C ASP A 403 14.35 -34.81 20.36
N LEU A 404 15.58 -34.33 20.42
CA LEU A 404 16.42 -34.15 19.25
C LEU A 404 16.92 -35.50 18.74
N THR A 405 16.10 -36.19 17.95
CA THR A 405 16.44 -37.53 17.46
C THR A 405 17.25 -37.53 16.16
N LYS A 406 17.33 -36.40 15.44
CA LYS A 406 18.04 -36.32 14.17
C LYS A 406 18.71 -34.97 13.94
N ILE A 407 20.03 -34.94 14.04
CA ILE A 407 20.88 -33.85 13.57
C ILE A 407 21.25 -34.15 12.12
N THR A 408 20.97 -33.23 11.20
CA THR A 408 21.41 -33.35 9.81
C THR A 408 22.62 -32.48 9.61
N THR A 409 23.76 -33.06 9.23
CA THR A 409 24.90 -32.27 8.75
C THR A 409 24.94 -32.31 7.23
N TYR A 410 25.48 -31.24 6.64
CA TYR A 410 25.75 -31.19 5.21
C TYR A 410 27.01 -30.39 4.97
N GLU A 411 27.76 -30.77 3.93
CA GLU A 411 28.89 -29.97 3.49
C GLU A 411 28.37 -28.79 2.66
N GLY A 412 28.68 -27.57 3.08
CA GLY A 412 28.22 -26.35 2.44
C GLY A 412 29.37 -25.41 2.10
N CYS A 413 29.24 -24.70 0.99
CA CYS A 413 30.20 -23.67 0.60
C CYS A 413 30.27 -22.56 1.66
N THR A 414 31.49 -22.10 1.99
CA THR A 414 31.70 -20.99 2.93
C THR A 414 31.18 -19.66 2.39
N ASN A 415 31.14 -19.50 1.06
CA ASN A 415 30.73 -18.27 0.38
C ASN A 415 29.21 -18.19 0.14
N CYS A 416 28.61 -19.20 -0.50
CA CYS A 416 27.19 -19.16 -0.87
C CYS A 416 26.25 -19.91 0.06
N PHE A 417 26.78 -20.59 1.09
CA PHE A 417 26.03 -21.31 2.13
C PHE A 417 25.15 -22.49 1.62
N LYS A 418 25.09 -22.71 0.30
CA LYS A 418 24.43 -23.86 -0.33
C LYS A 418 25.25 -25.13 -0.09
N LYS A 419 24.57 -26.28 -0.16
CA LYS A 419 25.23 -27.59 -0.19
C LYS A 419 26.21 -27.65 -1.36
N VAL A 420 27.35 -28.32 -1.20
CA VAL A 420 28.37 -28.47 -2.25
C VAL A 420 27.76 -28.98 -3.56
N GLU A 421 26.90 -29.99 -3.49
CA GLU A 421 26.18 -30.56 -4.64
C GLU A 421 25.27 -29.56 -5.39
N ASN A 422 24.93 -28.44 -4.76
CA ASN A 422 24.07 -27.38 -5.30
C ASN A 422 24.80 -26.03 -5.38
N CYS A 423 26.13 -26.02 -5.25
CA CYS A 423 26.94 -24.81 -5.22
C CYS A 423 27.30 -24.36 -6.65
N SER A 424 26.84 -23.17 -7.03
CA SER A 424 27.07 -22.57 -8.36
C SER A 424 27.94 -21.30 -8.30
N CYS A 425 28.63 -21.02 -7.18
CA CYS A 425 29.26 -19.71 -6.97
C CYS A 425 30.72 -19.59 -7.44
N GLY A 426 31.26 -20.56 -8.18
CA GLY A 426 32.62 -20.55 -8.76
C GLY A 426 33.81 -20.52 -7.77
N LYS A 427 33.55 -20.27 -6.48
CA LYS A 427 34.51 -20.22 -5.36
C LYS A 427 34.19 -21.30 -4.32
N GLY A 428 33.82 -22.49 -4.79
CA GLY A 428 33.34 -23.60 -3.96
C GLY A 428 34.43 -24.35 -3.20
N ASP A 429 35.69 -23.99 -3.39
CA ASP A 429 36.86 -24.74 -2.91
C ASP A 429 36.98 -24.75 -1.38
N GLU A 430 36.45 -23.72 -0.72
CA GLU A 430 36.31 -23.69 0.73
C GLU A 430 34.92 -24.17 1.15
N THR A 431 34.89 -25.34 1.79
CA THR A 431 33.69 -25.94 2.34
C THR A 431 33.77 -25.98 3.87
N LYS A 432 32.61 -25.89 4.52
CA LYS A 432 32.46 -26.13 5.95
C LYS A 432 31.29 -27.09 6.15
N VAL A 433 31.46 -28.06 7.04
CA VAL A 433 30.33 -28.86 7.53
C VAL A 433 29.40 -27.94 8.29
N ARG A 434 28.12 -27.93 7.89
CA ARG A 434 27.06 -27.12 8.49
C ARG A 434 26.00 -28.02 9.07
N MET A 435 25.40 -27.57 10.17
CA MET A 435 24.36 -28.31 10.87
C MET A 435 22.97 -27.76 10.53
N ILE A 436 22.00 -28.65 10.36
CA ILE A 436 20.57 -28.35 10.30
C ILE A 436 19.88 -29.14 11.40
N ILE A 437 19.18 -28.41 12.25
CA ILE A 437 18.36 -28.98 13.32
C ILE A 437 16.91 -28.57 13.08
N ASN A 438 16.02 -29.55 13.06
CA ASN A 438 14.58 -29.30 13.01
C ASN A 438 13.98 -29.58 14.39
N LEU A 439 13.32 -28.57 14.94
CA LEU A 439 12.71 -28.58 16.26
C LEU A 439 11.21 -28.31 16.14
N ILE A 440 10.49 -28.66 17.20
CA ILE A 440 9.13 -28.17 17.44
C ILE A 440 9.19 -27.37 18.74
N VAL A 441 8.85 -26.09 18.66
CA VAL A 441 8.74 -25.21 19.83
C VAL A 441 7.27 -25.12 20.23
N ASP A 442 6.97 -25.30 21.50
CA ASP A 442 5.63 -25.25 22.08
C ASP A 442 5.61 -24.24 23.24
N ASP A 443 4.67 -23.30 23.24
CA ASP A 443 4.53 -22.28 24.27
C ASP A 443 3.24 -22.40 25.12
N GLY A 444 2.55 -23.55 24.99
CA GLY A 444 1.26 -23.85 25.58
C GLY A 444 0.06 -23.26 24.82
N THR A 445 0.28 -22.38 23.83
CA THR A 445 -0.79 -21.80 22.99
C THR A 445 -0.79 -22.33 21.57
N GLY A 446 0.31 -22.97 21.16
CA GLY A 446 0.46 -23.60 19.86
C GLY A 446 1.85 -24.20 19.69
N THR A 447 2.07 -24.84 18.53
CA THR A 447 3.39 -25.41 18.18
C THR A 447 3.94 -24.76 16.92
N LEU A 448 5.25 -24.55 16.88
CA LEU A 448 5.97 -23.96 15.76
C LEU A 448 7.09 -24.90 15.32
N ARG A 449 7.01 -25.38 14.08
CA ARG A 449 8.13 -26.09 13.45
C ARG A 449 9.23 -25.08 13.16
N THR A 450 10.40 -25.30 13.74
CA THR A 450 11.53 -24.38 13.70
C THR A 450 12.75 -25.08 13.11
N THR A 451 13.44 -24.43 12.18
CA THR A 451 14.67 -24.97 11.58
C THR A 451 15.83 -24.05 11.93
N LEU A 452 16.81 -24.57 12.66
CA LEU A 452 18.08 -23.91 12.95
C LEU A 452 19.12 -24.37 11.93
N ILE A 453 19.96 -23.46 11.44
CA ILE A 453 20.91 -23.72 10.35
C ILE A 453 22.27 -23.11 10.70
N GLY A 454 23.35 -23.85 10.41
CA GLY A 454 24.74 -23.39 10.55
C GLY A 454 25.12 -23.15 12.00
N ASP A 455 25.81 -22.03 12.26
CA ASP A 455 26.37 -21.71 13.57
C ASP A 455 25.27 -21.59 14.66
N ILE A 456 24.03 -21.24 14.29
CA ILE A 456 22.89 -21.20 15.23
C ILE A 456 22.51 -22.61 15.68
N ALA A 457 22.53 -23.59 14.77
CA ALA A 457 22.29 -24.98 15.11
C ALA A 457 23.45 -25.55 15.95
N GLU A 458 24.69 -25.22 15.61
CA GLU A 458 25.89 -25.63 16.36
C GLU A 458 25.87 -25.09 17.80
N LYS A 459 25.47 -23.83 18.01
CA LYS A 459 25.35 -23.20 19.33
C LYS A 459 24.17 -23.71 20.15
N PHE A 460 23.17 -24.27 19.48
CA PHE A 460 21.94 -24.75 20.12
C PHE A 460 22.15 -26.11 20.80
N ILE A 461 23.02 -26.96 20.23
CA ILE A 461 23.58 -28.15 20.88
C ILE A 461 24.57 -27.70 21.95
#